data_AF-A0A7Y8IIF1-F1
#
_entry.id   AF-A0A7Y8IIF1-F1
#
_cell.length_a   1.000
_cell.length_b   1.000
_cell.length_c   1.000
_cell.angle_alpha   90.00
_cell.angle_beta   90.00
_cell.angle_gamma   90.00
#
_symmetry.space_group_name_H-M   'P 1'
#
loop_
_entity.id
_entity.type
_entity.pdbx_description
1 polymer ?
#
loop_
_entity_poly.entity_id
_entity_poly.type
_entity_poly.pdbx_seq_one_letter_code
_entity_poly.pdbx_strand_id
1 'polypeptide(L)' 'MKRTVGPVVYGILFLLLALGISWADEPAFSSLKIGREAPWFTLPSSQGRLVDYAKDYFGKHHLVMTFFPAAFTPV' A
#
# COMPACT_ATOMS: atom_id res chain seq x y z
N MET A 1 -46.31 -18.42 -11.63
CA MET A 1 -46.31 -17.21 -10.78
C MET A 1 -45.03 -16.43 -11.06
N LYS A 2 -45.05 -15.42 -11.95
CA LYS A 2 -43.85 -14.66 -12.35
C LYS A 2 -43.62 -13.55 -11.33
N ARG A 3 -42.66 -13.72 -10.43
CA ARG A 3 -42.27 -12.68 -9.46
C ARG A 3 -41.47 -11.61 -10.20
N THR A 4 -42.08 -10.47 -10.48
CA THR A 4 -41.42 -9.30 -11.05
C THR A 4 -40.50 -8.68 -10.01
N VAL A 5 -39.19 -8.77 -10.24
CA VAL A 5 -38.18 -8.14 -9.39
C VAL A 5 -38.22 -6.64 -9.67
N GLY A 6 -38.61 -5.84 -8.67
CA GLY A 6 -38.85 -4.40 -8.83
C GLY A 6 -37.57 -3.57 -9.01
N PRO A 7 -37.68 -2.34 -9.55
CA PRO A 7 -36.54 -1.45 -9.82
C PRO A 7 -35.70 -1.12 -8.58
N VAL A 8 -36.29 -1.23 -7.39
CA VAL A 8 -35.61 -1.05 -6.10
C VAL A 8 -34.52 -2.08 -5.88
N VAL A 9 -34.74 -3.33 -6.27
CA VAL A 9 -33.76 -4.41 -6.09
C VAL A 9 -32.57 -4.19 -7.02
N TYR A 10 -32.82 -3.74 -8.25
CA TYR A 10 -31.76 -3.36 -9.18
C TYR A 10 -30.98 -2.13 -8.71
N GLY A 11 -31.67 -1.15 -8.10
CA GLY A 11 -31.02 0.01 -7.49
C GLY A 11 -30.10 -0.36 -6.32
N ILE A 12 -30.55 -1.27 -5.44
CA ILE A 12 -29.74 -1.78 -4.33
C ILE A 12 -28.54 -2.58 -4.85
N LEU A 13 -28.74 -3.44 -5.84
CA LEU A 13 -27.65 -4.21 -6.46
C LEU A 13 -26.60 -3.30 -7.11
N PHE A 14 -27.04 -2.24 -7.79
CA PHE A 14 -26.15 -1.26 -8.41
C PHE A 14 -25.34 -0.48 -7.36
N LEU A 15 -25.97 -0.08 -6.26
CA LEU A 15 -25.29 0.61 -5.16
C LEU A 15 -24.24 -0.30 -4.48
N LEU A 16 -24.56 -1.58 -4.29
CA LEU A 16 -23.64 -2.57 -3.73
C LEU A 16 -22.45 -2.85 -4.66
N LEU A 17 -22.70 -2.92 -5.97
CA LEU A 17 -21.62 -3.05 -6.95
C LEU A 17 -20.69 -1.83 -6.95
N ALA A 18 -21.25 -0.61 -6.88
CA ALA A 18 -20.48 0.63 -6.88
C ALA A 18 -19.59 0.80 -5.63
N LEU A 19 -20.03 0.30 -4.47
CA LEU A 19 -19.23 0.29 -3.24
C LEU A 19 -18.08 -0.73 -3.26
N GLY A 20 -18.21 -1.81 -4.05
CA GLY A 20 -17.21 -2.86 -4.14
C GLY A 20 -15.97 -2.52 -4.96
N ILE A 21 -16.02 -1.49 -5.82
CA ILE A 21 -14.94 -1.14 -6.77
C ILE A 21 -13.87 -0.22 -6.15
N SER A 22 -14.07 0.25 -4.92
CA SER A 22 -13.17 1.21 -4.26
C SER A 22 -11.91 0.58 -3.67
N TRP A 23 -11.78 -0.75 -3.72
CA TRP A 23 -10.59 -1.47 -3.28
C TRP A 23 -9.68 -1.75 -4.49
N ALA A 24 -9.23 -0.69 -5.15
CA ALA A 24 -8.07 -0.81 -6.02
C ALA A 24 -6.84 -0.88 -5.10
N ASP A 25 -6.14 -2.02 -5.11
CA ASP A 25 -4.81 -2.12 -4.50
C ASP A 25 -3.90 -1.13 -5.24
N GLU A 26 -3.70 0.05 -4.64
CA GLU A 26 -2.64 0.96 -5.02
C GLU A 26 -1.32 0.16 -4.95
N PRO A 27 -0.43 0.28 -5.96
CA PRO A 27 0.84 -0.41 -5.92
C PRO A 27 1.52 -0.11 -4.57
N ALA A 28 2.16 -1.12 -3.96
CA ALA A 28 2.85 -0.96 -2.68
C ALA A 28 3.94 0.14 -2.70
N PHE A 29 4.32 0.58 -3.90
CA PHE A 29 5.18 1.73 -4.18
C PHE A 29 4.42 2.88 -4.88
N SER A 30 3.16 3.12 -4.51
CA SER A 30 2.48 4.37 -4.86
C SER A 30 3.42 5.50 -4.44
N SER A 31 3.63 6.46 -5.34
CA SER A 31 4.67 7.49 -5.18
C SER A 31 4.48 8.21 -3.85
N LEU A 32 5.31 7.87 -2.86
CA LEU A 32 5.19 8.41 -1.52
C LEU A 32 5.26 9.93 -1.62
N LYS A 33 4.19 10.61 -1.20
CA LYS A 33 4.11 12.08 -1.30
C LYS A 33 4.84 12.72 -0.14
N ILE A 34 5.45 13.87 -0.39
CA ILE A 34 6.09 14.68 0.65
C ILE A 34 5.08 15.00 1.76
N GLY A 35 5.52 14.91 3.01
CA GLY A 35 4.69 15.15 4.19
C GLY A 35 3.79 13.98 4.59
N ARG A 36 3.81 12.87 3.85
CA ARG A 36 3.17 11.62 4.28
C ARG A 36 4.11 10.82 5.16
N GLU A 37 3.52 10.04 6.05
CA GLU A 37 4.24 9.09 6.89
C GLU A 37 4.98 8.07 6.03
N ALA A 38 6.23 7.77 6.39
CA ALA A 38 7.02 6.75 5.71
C ALA A 38 6.46 5.35 6.03
N PRO A 39 6.48 4.40 5.08
CA PRO A 39 6.04 3.03 5.34
C PRO A 39 6.83 2.37 6.47
N TRP A 40 6.13 1.59 7.29
CA TRP A 40 6.77 0.70 8.26
C TRP A 40 7.48 -0.43 7.53
N PHE A 41 8.72 -0.72 7.91
CA PHE A 41 9.48 -1.83 7.34
C PHE A 41 10.33 -2.53 8.40
N THR A 42 10.52 -3.82 8.16
CA THR A 42 11.52 -4.65 8.83
C THR A 42 12.26 -5.42 7.75
N LEU A 43 13.56 -5.16 7.58
CA LEU A 43 14.36 -5.69 6.46
C LEU A 43 15.68 -6.30 6.95
N PRO A 44 16.17 -7.37 6.30
CA PRO A 44 17.52 -7.87 6.54
C PRO A 44 18.55 -6.86 6.03
N SER A 45 19.61 -6.63 6.82
CA SER A 45 20.75 -5.82 6.42
C SER A 45 21.93 -6.66 5.96
N SER A 46 22.85 -6.03 5.22
CA SER A 46 24.16 -6.61 4.86
C SER A 46 25.06 -6.89 6.07
N GLN A 47 24.72 -6.39 7.26
CA GLN A 47 25.43 -6.63 8.52
C GLN A 47 24.90 -7.85 9.28
N GLY A 48 24.00 -8.64 8.68
CA GLY A 48 23.48 -9.87 9.29
C GLY A 48 22.49 -9.63 10.43
N ARG A 49 21.93 -8.41 10.54
CA ARG A 49 20.87 -8.08 11.50
C ARG A 49 19.59 -7.67 10.79
N LEU A 50 18.44 -7.89 11.45
CA LEU A 50 17.20 -7.25 11.07
C LEU A 50 17.23 -5.77 11.46
N VAL A 51 16.76 -4.93 10.55
CA VAL A 51 16.58 -3.50 10.75
C VAL A 51 15.09 -3.22 10.80
N ASP A 52 14.63 -2.59 11.87
CA ASP A 52 13.23 -2.21 12.06
C ASP A 52 13.08 -0.69 12.12
N TYR A 53 12.31 -0.11 11.20
CA TYR A 53 12.17 1.35 11.12
C TYR A 53 11.59 1.97 12.39
N ALA A 54 10.55 1.36 12.95
CA ALA A 54 9.83 1.88 14.12
C ALA A 54 10.72 1.88 15.35
N LYS A 55 11.43 0.78 15.56
CA LYS A 55 12.27 0.61 16.74
C LYS A 55 13.59 1.36 16.63
N ASP A 56 14.24 1.32 15.46
CA ASP A 56 15.64 1.74 15.34
C ASP A 56 15.79 3.21 14.93
N TYR A 57 14.83 3.78 14.18
CA TYR A 57 15.00 5.11 13.57
C TYR A 57 13.86 6.10 13.81
N PHE A 58 12.60 5.66 13.86
CA PHE A 58 11.45 6.55 13.97
C PHE A 58 11.55 7.46 15.20
N GLY A 59 11.47 8.78 14.99
CA GLY A 59 11.59 9.79 16.04
C GLY A 59 12.99 9.96 16.67
N LYS A 60 13.98 9.17 16.22
CA LYS A 60 15.35 9.17 16.76
C LYS A 60 16.37 9.74 15.78
N HIS A 61 16.17 9.52 14.49
CA HIS A 61 17.12 9.88 13.44
C HIS A 61 16.41 10.40 12.19
N HIS A 62 17.07 11.27 11.43
CA HIS A 62 16.70 11.54 10.04
C HIS A 62 17.27 10.42 9.16
N LEU A 63 16.39 9.70 8.47
CA LEU A 63 16.76 8.55 7.64
C LEU A 63 16.74 8.93 6.15
N VAL A 64 17.83 8.67 5.44
CA VAL A 64 17.91 8.78 3.97
C VAL A 64 17.92 7.36 3.41
N MET A 65 17.02 7.08 2.47
CA MET A 65 16.87 5.76 1.85
C MET A 65 17.01 5.85 0.34
N THR A 66 17.86 5.00 -0.23
CA THR A 66 18.14 4.93 -1.67
C THR A 66 17.76 3.57 -2.22
N PHE A 67 16.98 3.56 -3.29
CA PHE A 67 16.57 2.35 -4.00
C PHE A 67 17.34 2.26 -5.32
N PHE A 68 17.84 1.07 -5.64
CA PHE A 68 18.53 0.78 -6.90
C PHE A 68 18.07 -0.57 -7.45
N PRO A 69 18.15 -0.81 -8.78
CA PRO A 69 17.51 -1.98 -9.39
C PRO A 69 18.19 -3.31 -9.06
N ALA A 70 19.53 -3.34 -9.14
CA ALA A 70 20.32 -4.55 -8.97
C ALA A 70 21.73 -4.22 -8.47
N ALA A 71 22.31 -5.15 -7.71
CA ALA A 71 23.71 -5.10 -7.33
C ALA A 71 24.61 -5.53 -8.51
N PHE A 72 25.85 -5.03 -8.53
CA PHE A 72 26.89 -5.41 -9.51
C PHE A 72 26.57 -5.10 -10.99
N THR A 73 25.66 -4.17 -11.27
CA THR A 73 25.39 -3.65 -12.62
C THR A 73 25.89 -2.21 -12.75
N PRO A 74 26.36 -1.78 -13.93
CA PRO A 74 26.63 -0.37 -14.20
C PRO A 74 25.38 0.50 -14.00
N VAL A 75 25.61 1.80 -13.74
CA VAL A 75 24.56 2.83 -13.67
C VAL A 75 24.25 3.36 -15.05
#